data_AF-A0A2M9PGU0-F1
#
_entry.id   AF-A0A2M9PGU0-F1
#
_cell.length_a   1.000
_cell.length_b   1.000
_cell.length_c   1.000
_cell.angle_alpha   90.00
_cell.angle_beta   90.00
_cell.angle_gamma   90.00
#
_symmetry.space_group_name_H-M   'P 1'
#
loop_
_entity.id
_entity.type
_entity.pdbx_description
1 polymer ?
#
loop_
_entity_poly.entity_id
_entity_poly.type
_entity_poly.pdbx_seq_one_letter_code
_entity_poly.pdbx_strand_id
1 'polypeptide(L)'
;MAESEATIGYGTTLEIALASDPGVWTYIAETKTHNPPSFSDSPVEVTHMQSPRRMREYTPGLVEPGSSEHELNYVPGSPTDIFLESIAGKKLIARLTFTNGRQMIYSAVREGYDRELSMDGSGSGSLTLKVSGAPTLTVVAAPRNLILPTITGIPKVGAPLVLDEGIWAGAQDITYQWRKGGVAIVDATQSSYVPVTADVGEPITVTVTGANGSFSTSAVSTATANVAA
;
A
#
# COMPACT_ATOMS: atom_id res chain seq x y z
N MET A 1 -17.76 -23.81 5.84
CA MET A 1 -17.89 -22.42 6.31
C MET A 1 -16.80 -21.67 5.59
N ALA A 2 -17.17 -20.88 4.58
CA ALA A 2 -16.22 -20.10 3.81
C ALA A 2 -15.62 -19.06 4.77
N GLU A 3 -14.35 -19.23 5.13
CA GLU A 3 -13.64 -18.18 5.84
C GLU A 3 -13.61 -16.96 4.93
N SER A 4 -14.11 -15.88 5.49
CA SER A 4 -14.16 -14.53 4.94
C SER A 4 -12.95 -14.23 4.06
N GLU A 5 -13.16 -14.19 2.73
CA GLU A 5 -12.27 -13.46 1.81
C GLU A 5 -12.46 -11.96 2.04
N ALA A 6 -12.12 -11.49 3.24
CA ALA A 6 -11.91 -10.09 3.50
C ALA A 6 -10.61 -9.70 2.78
N THR A 7 -10.73 -9.46 1.47
CA THR A 7 -9.74 -8.73 0.68
C THR A 7 -9.69 -7.32 1.25
N ILE A 8 -8.84 -7.15 2.27
CA ILE A 8 -8.62 -5.90 2.97
C ILE A 8 -7.86 -4.94 2.05
N GLY A 9 -8.59 -4.01 1.44
CA GLY A 9 -8.05 -2.87 0.71
C GLY A 9 -7.62 -3.22 -0.72
N TYR A 10 -8.14 -2.48 -1.70
CA TYR A 10 -7.79 -2.57 -3.12
C TYR A 10 -6.29 -2.25 -3.36
N GLY A 11 -5.34 -3.12 -2.96
CA GLY A 11 -3.90 -3.17 -3.28
C GLY A 11 -3.16 -1.84 -3.48
N THR A 12 -3.69 -0.77 -2.90
CA THR A 12 -3.26 0.61 -3.09
C THR A 12 -2.48 0.94 -1.84
N THR A 13 -1.24 1.33 -2.04
CA THR A 13 -0.30 1.54 -0.94
C THR A 13 0.08 3.01 -0.87
N LEU A 14 0.21 3.51 0.35
CA LEU A 14 0.74 4.84 0.62
C LEU A 14 2.16 4.72 1.18
N GLU A 15 3.08 5.42 0.55
CA GLU A 15 4.45 5.58 1.03
C GLU A 15 4.74 7.08 1.17
N ILE A 16 5.43 7.47 2.25
CA ILE A 16 5.79 8.86 2.51
C ILE A 16 7.29 8.96 2.74
N ALA A 17 7.92 9.94 2.09
CA ALA A 17 9.30 10.34 2.32
C ALA A 17 9.36 11.77 2.85
N LEU A 18 10.40 12.10 3.62
CA LEU A 18 10.71 13.48 3.94
C LEU A 18 11.29 14.17 2.71
N ALA A 19 10.89 15.40 2.41
CA ALA A 19 11.46 16.15 1.28
C ALA A 19 12.96 16.44 1.45
N SER A 20 13.47 16.39 2.69
CA SER A 20 14.90 16.49 2.99
C SER A 20 15.68 15.21 2.63
N ASP A 21 15.00 14.08 2.49
CA ASP A 21 15.57 12.78 2.12
C ASP A 21 14.60 12.01 1.20
N PRO A 22 14.50 12.41 -0.08
CA PRO A 22 13.49 11.88 -1.00
C PRO A 22 13.71 10.42 -1.43
N GLY A 23 14.82 9.79 -1.00
CA GLY A 23 15.15 8.41 -1.30
C GLY A 23 14.61 7.39 -0.29
N VAL A 24 14.30 7.84 0.93
CA VAL A 24 13.86 6.97 2.03
C VAL A 24 12.34 7.01 2.16
N TRP A 25 11.70 5.97 1.67
CA TRP A 25 10.25 5.81 1.68
C TRP A 25 9.81 4.96 2.86
N THR A 26 8.85 5.48 3.64
CA THR A 26 8.18 4.75 4.71
C THR A 26 6.80 4.31 4.23
N TYR A 27 6.54 3.01 4.24
CA TYR A 27 5.22 2.46 4.01
C TYR A 27 4.28 2.79 5.19
N ILE A 28 3.10 3.31 4.88
CA ILE A 28 2.05 3.57 5.86
C ILE A 28 1.15 2.35 5.92
N ALA A 29 1.32 1.55 6.98
CA ALA A 29 0.54 0.33 7.19
C ALA A 29 -0.87 0.61 7.73
N GLU A 30 -1.71 -0.44 7.74
CA GLU A 30 -3.05 -0.43 8.36
C GLU A 30 -4.05 0.54 7.72
N THR A 31 -3.83 0.94 6.47
CA THR A 31 -4.70 1.89 5.77
C THR A 31 -5.99 1.23 5.31
N LYS A 32 -7.13 1.86 5.63
CA LYS A 32 -8.48 1.43 5.24
C LYS A 32 -8.93 2.05 3.94
N THR A 33 -8.75 3.37 3.84
CA THR A 33 -9.31 4.18 2.76
C THR A 33 -8.24 5.15 2.29
N HIS A 34 -8.13 5.32 0.97
CA HIS A 34 -7.28 6.35 0.36
C HIS A 34 -8.12 7.28 -0.50
N ASN A 35 -8.15 8.55 -0.09
CA ASN A 35 -8.77 9.62 -0.87
C ASN A 35 -7.64 10.39 -1.56
N PRO A 36 -7.50 10.27 -2.89
CA PRO A 36 -6.53 11.06 -3.64
C PRO A 36 -6.85 12.55 -3.50
N PRO A 37 -5.87 13.45 -3.76
CA PRO A 37 -6.09 14.88 -3.64
C PRO A 37 -7.22 15.36 -4.55
N SER A 38 -8.08 16.23 -4.01
CA SER A 38 -9.06 16.97 -4.80
C SER A 38 -8.42 18.20 -5.45
N PHE A 39 -9.00 18.68 -6.55
CA PHE A 39 -8.57 19.92 -7.22
C PHE A 39 -9.77 20.83 -7.37
N SER A 40 -9.60 22.10 -7.03
CA SER A 40 -10.60 23.14 -7.28
C SER A 40 -9.98 24.29 -8.07
N ASP A 41 -10.64 24.69 -9.15
CA ASP A 41 -10.27 25.88 -9.89
C ASP A 41 -10.80 27.12 -9.17
N SER A 42 -9.97 28.14 -9.02
CA SER A 42 -10.34 29.45 -8.46
C SER A 42 -10.48 30.47 -9.60
N PRO A 43 -11.57 30.46 -10.41
CA PRO A 43 -11.74 31.38 -11.53
C PRO A 43 -11.90 32.82 -11.06
N VAL A 44 -11.35 33.76 -11.82
CA VAL A 44 -11.46 35.19 -11.54
C VAL A 44 -12.67 35.75 -12.27
N GLU A 45 -13.60 36.36 -11.54
CA GLU A 45 -14.73 37.06 -12.14
C GLU A 45 -14.25 38.37 -12.79
N VAL A 46 -14.57 38.55 -14.07
CA VAL A 46 -14.19 39.73 -14.88
C VAL A 46 -15.42 40.46 -15.42
N THR A 47 -16.59 40.21 -14.85
CA THR A 47 -17.87 40.79 -15.26
C THR A 47 -17.82 42.32 -15.26
N HIS A 48 -18.33 42.93 -16.33
CA HIS A 48 -18.48 44.38 -16.43
C HIS A 48 -19.87 44.78 -16.96
N MET A 49 -20.23 46.07 -16.86
CA MET A 49 -21.57 46.54 -17.24
C MET A 49 -21.91 46.38 -18.74
N GLN A 50 -20.89 46.18 -19.59
CA GLN A 50 -21.06 45.88 -21.01
C GLN A 50 -21.10 44.37 -21.31
N SER A 51 -21.11 43.51 -20.29
CA SER A 51 -21.02 42.06 -20.50
C SER A 51 -22.25 41.60 -21.27
N PRO A 52 -22.07 40.89 -22.38
CA PRO A 52 -23.16 40.51 -23.26
C PRO A 52 -24.28 39.81 -22.48
N ARG A 53 -25.51 40.23 -22.74
CA ARG A 53 -26.72 39.65 -22.15
C ARG A 53 -26.74 39.67 -20.60
N ARG A 54 -25.95 40.55 -19.97
CA ARG A 54 -25.81 40.66 -18.50
C ARG A 54 -25.40 39.35 -17.84
N MET A 55 -24.66 38.50 -18.56
CA MET A 55 -24.09 37.26 -18.02
C MET A 55 -22.80 37.57 -17.26
N ARG A 56 -22.51 36.78 -16.22
CA ARG A 56 -21.22 36.82 -15.53
C ARG A 56 -20.14 36.20 -16.42
N GLU A 57 -18.97 36.82 -16.42
CA GLU A 57 -17.82 36.36 -17.21
C GLU A 57 -16.66 36.03 -16.29
N TYR A 58 -15.94 34.95 -16.62
CA TYR A 58 -14.88 34.40 -15.79
C TYR A 58 -13.65 34.09 -16.65
N THR A 59 -12.46 34.35 -16.11
CA THR A 59 -11.19 33.89 -16.67
C THR A 59 -10.58 32.78 -15.80
N PRO A 60 -9.84 31.82 -16.37
CA PRO A 60 -9.16 30.78 -15.60
C PRO A 60 -8.21 31.39 -14.56
N GLY A 61 -8.25 30.87 -13.33
CA GLY A 61 -7.34 31.24 -12.25
C GLY A 61 -6.42 30.10 -11.84
N LEU A 62 -5.91 30.14 -10.61
CA LEU A 62 -5.06 29.09 -10.08
C LEU A 62 -5.88 27.86 -9.70
N VAL A 63 -5.27 26.68 -9.84
CA VAL A 63 -5.81 25.43 -9.32
C VAL A 63 -5.30 25.26 -7.90
N GLU A 64 -6.22 25.10 -6.96
CA GLU A 64 -5.89 24.79 -5.58
C GLU A 64 -5.83 23.27 -5.41
N PRO A 65 -4.64 22.71 -5.10
CA PRO A 65 -4.56 21.34 -4.65
C PRO A 65 -5.20 21.26 -3.26
N GLY A 66 -6.24 20.44 -3.14
CA GLY A 66 -6.93 20.18 -1.89
C GLY A 66 -6.08 19.37 -0.91
N SER A 67 -6.74 18.60 -0.06
CA SER A 67 -6.08 17.67 0.84
C SER A 67 -6.29 16.23 0.35
N SER A 68 -5.34 15.35 0.68
CA SER A 68 -5.55 13.91 0.59
C SER A 68 -5.83 13.37 1.99
N GLU A 69 -6.78 12.44 2.07
CA GLU A 69 -7.25 11.87 3.33
C GLU A 69 -7.03 10.37 3.32
N HIS A 70 -6.51 9.85 4.42
CA HIS A 70 -6.19 8.44 4.57
C HIS A 70 -6.68 7.96 5.93
N GLU A 71 -7.58 6.98 5.91
CA GLU A 71 -8.06 6.33 7.13
C GLU A 71 -7.18 5.13 7.44
N LEU A 72 -6.90 4.88 8.72
CA LEU A 72 -6.07 3.76 9.16
C LEU A 72 -6.56 3.14 10.47
N ASN A 73 -6.23 1.87 10.73
CA ASN A 73 -6.33 1.30 12.07
C ASN A 73 -5.22 1.92 12.93
N TYR A 74 -5.62 2.56 14.03
CA TYR A 74 -4.65 3.15 14.94
C TYR A 74 -4.14 2.10 15.92
N VAL A 75 -2.83 1.83 15.86
CA VAL A 75 -2.12 0.97 16.81
C VAL A 75 -1.07 1.85 17.51
N PRO A 76 -1.22 2.15 18.81
CA PRO A 76 -0.29 2.98 19.56
C PRO A 76 1.14 2.42 19.55
N GLY A 77 2.13 3.28 19.27
CA GLY A 77 3.54 2.90 19.27
C GLY A 77 3.97 2.01 18.10
N SER A 78 3.08 1.81 17.12
CA SER A 78 3.46 1.18 15.85
C SER A 78 4.49 2.03 15.11
N PRO A 79 5.32 1.43 14.22
CA PRO A 79 6.25 2.20 13.39
C PRO A 79 5.57 3.29 12.57
N THR A 80 4.35 3.04 12.09
CA THR A 80 3.51 4.03 11.40
C THR A 80 3.17 5.21 12.30
N ASP A 81 2.68 4.96 13.52
CA ASP A 81 2.31 6.02 14.48
C ASP A 81 3.52 6.91 14.82
N ILE A 82 4.65 6.30 15.20
CA ILE A 82 5.90 7.01 15.51
C ILE A 82 6.35 7.87 14.31
N PHE A 83 6.28 7.31 13.10
CA PHE A 83 6.63 8.04 11.89
C PHE A 83 5.68 9.22 11.64
N LEU A 84 4.36 8.99 11.72
CA LEU A 84 3.34 10.03 11.51
C LEU A 84 3.42 11.16 12.54
N GLU A 85 3.81 10.87 13.78
CA GLU A 85 4.14 11.90 14.76
C GLU A 85 5.40 12.70 14.36
N SER A 86 6.45 12.02 13.87
CA SER A 86 7.73 12.62 13.53
C SER A 86 7.73 13.56 12.30
N ILE A 87 6.73 13.45 11.42
CA ILE A 87 6.60 14.26 10.20
C ILE A 87 5.92 15.62 10.43
N ALA A 88 5.47 15.90 11.66
CA ALA A 88 4.86 17.18 12.02
C ALA A 88 5.76 18.38 11.64
N GLY A 89 5.20 19.36 10.93
CA GLY A 89 5.92 20.57 10.52
C GLY A 89 6.97 20.38 9.43
N LYS A 90 7.10 19.19 8.83
CA LYS A 90 8.05 18.90 7.75
C LYS A 90 7.38 18.88 6.39
N LYS A 91 8.16 19.17 5.34
CA LYS A 91 7.75 18.97 3.95
C LYS A 91 7.89 17.50 3.58
N LEU A 92 6.90 16.97 2.90
CA LEU A 92 6.76 15.56 2.59
C LEU A 92 6.63 15.35 1.09
N ILE A 93 7.00 14.16 0.66
CA ILE A 93 6.66 13.62 -0.65
C ILE A 93 5.85 12.35 -0.39
N ALA A 94 4.63 12.31 -0.86
CA ALA A 94 3.75 11.15 -0.77
C ALA A 94 3.67 10.45 -2.13
N ARG A 95 3.62 9.12 -2.09
CA ARG A 95 3.44 8.25 -3.23
C ARG A 95 2.28 7.32 -2.94
N LEU A 96 1.22 7.46 -3.73
CA LEU A 96 0.11 6.52 -3.76
C LEU A 96 0.33 5.58 -4.95
N THR A 97 0.53 4.29 -4.70
CA THR A 97 0.68 3.29 -5.76
C THR A 97 -0.64 2.53 -5.91
N PHE A 98 -1.31 2.69 -7.04
CA PHE A 98 -2.54 1.97 -7.36
C PHE A 98 -2.26 0.53 -7.79
N THR A 99 -3.25 -0.36 -7.68
CA THR A 99 -3.15 -1.78 -8.04
C THR A 99 -2.64 -2.01 -9.47
N ASN A 100 -2.97 -1.12 -10.41
CA ASN A 100 -2.51 -1.20 -11.79
C ASN A 100 -1.04 -0.80 -12.01
N GLY A 101 -0.27 -0.55 -10.94
CA GLY A 101 1.13 -0.17 -11.01
C GLY A 101 1.39 1.30 -11.32
N ARG A 102 0.34 2.11 -11.55
CA ARG A 102 0.52 3.57 -11.66
C ARG A 102 0.73 4.18 -10.29
N GLN A 103 1.58 5.19 -10.24
CA GLN A 103 1.89 5.93 -9.02
C GLN A 103 1.49 7.38 -9.17
N MET A 104 0.77 7.91 -8.20
CA MET A 104 0.55 9.33 -8.03
C MET A 104 1.50 9.86 -6.96
N ILE A 105 2.38 10.77 -7.35
CA ILE A 105 3.41 11.35 -6.49
C ILE A 105 3.08 12.83 -6.31
N TYR A 106 3.07 13.31 -5.07
CA TYR A 106 2.78 14.70 -4.76
C TYR A 106 3.55 15.18 -3.54
N SER A 107 3.87 16.47 -3.51
CA SER A 107 4.44 17.10 -2.32
C SER A 107 3.31 17.50 -1.38
N ALA A 108 3.51 17.39 -0.08
CA ALA A 108 2.50 17.74 0.91
C ALA A 108 3.10 18.18 2.25
N VAL A 109 2.25 18.68 3.12
CA VAL A 109 2.51 18.85 4.55
C VAL A 109 1.40 18.17 5.33
N ARG A 110 1.71 17.63 6.52
CA ARG A 110 0.69 17.05 7.39
C ARG A 110 -0.21 18.16 7.93
N GLU A 111 -1.49 18.11 7.59
CA GLU A 111 -2.52 19.04 8.07
C GLU A 111 -3.12 18.53 9.38
N GLY A 112 -3.46 17.24 9.42
CA GLY A 112 -4.07 16.58 10.58
C GLY A 112 -3.58 15.15 10.76
N TYR A 113 -3.55 14.70 12.02
CA TYR A 113 -3.42 13.29 12.37
C TYR A 113 -4.26 13.03 13.61
N ASP A 114 -5.53 12.68 13.39
CA ASP A 114 -6.48 12.41 14.45
C ASP A 114 -6.48 10.93 14.80
N ARG A 115 -6.67 10.63 16.08
CA ARG A 115 -6.58 9.28 16.64
C ARG A 115 -7.70 9.11 17.65
N GLU A 116 -8.39 7.99 17.54
CA GLU A 116 -9.45 7.59 18.45
C GLU A 116 -9.17 6.17 18.92
N LEU A 117 -9.40 5.94 20.22
CA LEU A 117 -9.31 4.63 20.85
C LEU A 117 -10.65 4.33 21.49
N SER A 118 -11.24 3.22 21.08
CA SER A 118 -12.43 2.66 21.70
C SER A 118 -12.04 1.89 22.97
N MET A 119 -12.96 1.83 23.94
CA MET A 119 -12.76 1.08 25.20
C MET A 119 -12.65 -0.44 25.00
N ASP A 120 -12.99 -0.95 23.80
CA ASP A 120 -12.81 -2.33 23.39
C ASP A 120 -11.38 -2.63 22.86
N GLY A 121 -10.50 -1.63 22.85
CA GLY A 121 -9.13 -1.75 22.37
C GLY A 121 -8.96 -1.59 20.86
N SER A 122 -10.04 -1.35 20.10
CA SER A 122 -9.94 -0.97 18.69
C SER A 122 -9.60 0.51 18.54
N GLY A 123 -8.71 0.83 17.61
CA GLY A 123 -8.30 2.21 17.33
C GLY A 123 -8.57 2.60 15.87
N SER A 124 -9.06 3.81 15.67
CA SER A 124 -9.17 4.45 14.35
C SER A 124 -8.26 5.67 14.30
N GLY A 125 -7.69 5.94 13.12
CA GLY A 125 -6.94 7.16 12.88
C GLY A 125 -7.24 7.71 11.49
N SER A 126 -7.09 9.03 11.35
CA SER A 126 -7.15 9.71 10.06
C SER A 126 -5.90 10.55 9.89
N LEU A 127 -5.28 10.44 8.71
CA LEU A 127 -4.17 11.26 8.27
C LEU A 127 -4.65 12.18 7.16
N THR A 128 -4.51 13.49 7.37
CA THR A 128 -4.83 14.50 6.36
C THR A 128 -3.55 15.19 5.91
N LEU A 129 -3.27 15.15 4.62
CA LEU A 129 -2.12 15.78 4.00
C LEU A 129 -2.60 16.93 3.11
N LYS A 130 -2.17 18.15 3.42
CA LYS A 130 -2.40 19.30 2.56
C LYS A 130 -1.41 19.24 1.39
N VAL A 131 -1.93 19.14 0.17
CA VAL A 131 -1.08 18.98 -1.01
C VAL A 131 -0.49 20.31 -1.44
N SER A 132 0.73 20.26 -1.95
CA SER A 132 1.48 21.41 -2.43
C SER A 132 1.99 21.15 -3.85
N GLY A 133 1.64 22.05 -4.77
CA GLY A 133 1.97 21.91 -6.18
C GLY A 133 1.08 20.89 -6.91
N ALA A 134 1.48 20.56 -8.14
CA ALA A 134 0.76 19.61 -8.98
C ALA A 134 1.20 18.16 -8.67
N PRO A 135 0.26 17.22 -8.48
CA PRO A 135 0.62 15.81 -8.45
C PRO A 135 1.14 15.35 -9.82
N THR A 136 1.97 14.32 -9.82
CA THR A 136 2.43 13.65 -11.03
C THR A 136 1.89 12.24 -11.05
N LEU A 137 1.16 11.88 -12.11
CA LEU A 137 0.78 10.50 -12.38
C LEU A 137 1.82 9.87 -13.31
N THR A 138 2.43 8.79 -12.85
CA THR A 138 3.44 8.05 -13.60
C THR A 138 2.81 7.07 -14.59
N VAL A 139 3.63 6.57 -15.53
CA VAL A 139 3.32 5.38 -16.32
C VAL A 139 3.25 4.15 -15.41
N VAL A 140 2.69 3.05 -15.92
CA VAL A 140 2.65 1.78 -15.19
C VAL A 140 4.06 1.32 -14.87
N ALA A 141 4.34 1.02 -13.60
CA ALA A 141 5.60 0.48 -13.12
C ALA A 141 5.43 -0.98 -12.66
N ALA A 142 6.53 -1.72 -12.57
CA ALA A 142 6.50 -3.09 -12.05
C ALA A 142 6.06 -3.13 -10.57
N PRO A 143 5.37 -4.20 -10.14
CA PRO A 143 5.02 -4.40 -8.74
C PRO A 143 6.26 -4.38 -7.84
N ARG A 144 6.11 -3.90 -6.60
CA ARG A 144 7.18 -3.91 -5.59
C ARG A 144 6.71 -4.63 -4.34
N ASN A 145 7.56 -5.52 -3.82
CA ASN A 145 7.36 -6.08 -2.49
C ASN A 145 7.87 -5.09 -1.44
N LEU A 146 6.99 -4.65 -0.54
CA LEU A 146 7.27 -3.74 0.57
C LEU A 146 7.59 -4.50 1.86
N ILE A 147 6.91 -5.61 2.08
CA ILE A 147 7.15 -6.52 3.21
C ILE A 147 7.30 -7.93 2.64
N LEU A 148 8.38 -8.61 3.01
CA LEU A 148 8.69 -9.95 2.50
C LEU A 148 7.61 -10.97 2.88
N PRO A 149 7.32 -11.95 2.02
CA PRO A 149 6.46 -13.06 2.37
C PRO A 149 7.04 -13.88 3.54
N THR A 150 6.19 -14.42 4.39
CA THR A 150 6.60 -15.29 5.50
C THR A 150 5.77 -16.57 5.53
N ILE A 151 6.35 -17.63 6.11
CA ILE A 151 5.65 -18.91 6.28
C ILE A 151 5.42 -19.11 7.77
N THR A 152 4.19 -19.41 8.15
CA THR A 152 3.81 -19.79 9.51
C THR A 152 3.42 -21.27 9.57
N GLY A 153 3.54 -21.86 10.75
CA GLY A 153 3.32 -23.29 10.98
C GLY A 153 4.60 -24.05 11.28
N ILE A 154 4.45 -25.33 11.63
CA ILE A 154 5.56 -26.22 11.97
C ILE A 154 5.87 -27.05 10.71
N PRO A 155 7.09 -26.99 10.14
CA PRO A 155 7.44 -27.77 8.96
C PRO A 155 7.52 -29.25 9.32
N LYS A 156 6.40 -29.96 9.15
CA LYS A 156 6.24 -31.37 9.46
C LYS A 156 5.29 -32.02 8.46
N VAL A 157 5.55 -33.28 8.10
CA VAL A 157 4.64 -34.06 7.25
C VAL A 157 3.22 -34.04 7.81
N GLY A 158 2.26 -33.69 6.94
CA GLY A 158 0.83 -33.65 7.30
C GLY A 158 0.40 -32.42 8.10
N ALA A 159 1.31 -31.51 8.50
CA ALA A 159 0.98 -30.27 9.17
C ALA A 159 0.93 -29.10 8.16
N PRO A 160 -0.12 -28.27 8.15
CA PRO A 160 -0.21 -27.17 7.19
C PRO A 160 0.81 -26.07 7.50
N LEU A 161 1.48 -25.63 6.44
CA LEU A 161 2.21 -24.36 6.38
C LEU A 161 1.31 -23.33 5.71
N VAL A 162 1.23 -22.14 6.31
CA VAL A 162 0.39 -21.04 5.81
C VAL A 162 1.29 -19.89 5.38
N LEU A 163 1.05 -19.40 4.17
CA LEU A 163 1.74 -18.26 3.60
C LEU A 163 1.09 -16.95 4.05
N ASP A 164 1.91 -16.04 4.56
CA ASP A 164 1.67 -14.61 4.48
C ASP A 164 2.39 -14.10 3.22
N GLU A 165 1.64 -13.58 2.25
CA GLU A 165 2.17 -13.13 0.96
C GLU A 165 3.02 -11.85 1.06
N GLY A 166 3.03 -11.21 2.23
CA GLY A 166 3.64 -9.92 2.46
C GLY A 166 2.82 -8.77 1.88
N ILE A 167 3.42 -7.58 1.81
CA ILE A 167 2.75 -6.40 1.27
C ILE A 167 3.32 -6.07 -0.09
N TRP A 168 2.45 -5.90 -1.08
CA TRP A 168 2.80 -5.58 -2.45
C TRP A 168 2.20 -4.26 -2.90
N ALA A 169 3.05 -3.37 -3.43
CA ALA A 169 2.61 -2.16 -4.09
C ALA A 169 2.42 -2.41 -5.59
N GLY A 170 1.22 -2.11 -6.10
CA GLY A 170 0.94 -2.13 -7.53
C GLY A 170 0.88 -3.51 -8.17
N ALA A 171 0.48 -4.51 -7.38
CA ALA A 171 0.06 -5.81 -7.89
C ALA A 171 -1.47 -5.87 -7.98
N GLN A 172 -1.98 -6.37 -9.10
CA GLN A 172 -3.38 -6.75 -9.30
C GLN A 172 -3.60 -8.22 -8.99
N ASP A 173 -2.63 -9.06 -9.34
CA ASP A 173 -2.65 -10.50 -9.16
C ASP A 173 -1.42 -10.93 -8.37
N ILE A 174 -1.63 -11.86 -7.43
CA ILE A 174 -0.56 -12.52 -6.69
C ILE A 174 -0.64 -14.03 -6.98
N THR A 175 0.51 -14.65 -7.25
CA THR A 175 0.63 -16.09 -7.47
C THR A 175 1.75 -16.68 -6.64
N TYR A 176 1.64 -17.97 -6.34
CA TYR A 176 2.54 -18.66 -5.43
C TYR A 176 3.16 -19.89 -6.09
N GLN A 177 4.39 -20.19 -5.70
CA GLN A 177 5.04 -21.44 -6.01
C GLN A 177 5.84 -21.90 -4.79
N TRP A 178 5.36 -22.95 -4.13
CA TRP A 178 6.10 -23.59 -3.05
C TRP A 178 7.30 -24.34 -3.61
N ARG A 179 8.38 -24.34 -2.83
CA ARG A 179 9.67 -24.92 -3.17
C ARG A 179 10.23 -25.72 -2.01
N LYS A 180 10.95 -26.77 -2.33
CA LYS A 180 11.72 -27.60 -1.41
C LYS A 180 13.18 -27.54 -1.80
N GLY A 181 14.07 -27.16 -0.88
CA GLY A 181 15.51 -27.08 -1.16
C GLY A 181 15.83 -26.19 -2.38
N GLY A 182 14.97 -25.19 -2.65
CA GLY A 182 15.06 -24.30 -3.82
C GLY A 182 14.37 -24.81 -5.11
N VAL A 183 13.93 -26.06 -5.16
CA VAL A 183 13.26 -26.67 -6.33
C VAL A 183 11.75 -26.52 -6.21
N ALA A 184 11.08 -26.14 -7.30
CA ALA A 184 9.62 -26.02 -7.32
C ALA A 184 8.92 -27.36 -7.05
N ILE A 185 7.92 -27.32 -6.18
CA ILE A 185 7.04 -28.44 -5.90
C ILE A 185 5.87 -28.37 -6.90
N VAL A 186 5.72 -29.41 -7.71
CA VAL A 186 4.71 -29.43 -8.78
C VAL A 186 3.31 -29.20 -8.19
N ASP A 187 2.53 -28.34 -8.85
CA ASP A 187 1.14 -27.96 -8.50
C ASP A 187 0.94 -27.30 -7.13
N ALA A 188 2.01 -27.03 -6.38
CA ALA A 188 1.93 -26.35 -5.10
C ALA A 188 1.87 -24.82 -5.29
N THR A 189 0.67 -24.32 -5.63
CA THR A 189 0.40 -22.92 -5.96
C THR A 189 -0.65 -22.25 -5.09
N GLN A 190 -1.06 -22.90 -3.99
CA GLN A 190 -2.05 -22.35 -3.05
C GLN A 190 -1.39 -21.50 -1.96
N SER A 191 -2.17 -20.73 -1.21
CA SER A 191 -1.70 -19.96 -0.04
C SER A 191 -1.34 -20.85 1.18
N SER A 192 -1.57 -22.16 1.07
CA SER A 192 -1.11 -23.13 2.05
C SER A 192 -0.47 -24.34 1.37
N TYR A 193 0.41 -25.01 2.11
CA TYR A 193 1.05 -26.24 1.67
C TYR A 193 1.18 -27.21 2.82
N VAL A 194 0.87 -28.48 2.57
CA VAL A 194 1.05 -29.55 3.54
C VAL A 194 2.26 -30.36 3.09
N PRO A 195 3.39 -30.32 3.83
CA PRO A 195 4.55 -31.12 3.50
C PRO A 195 4.23 -32.60 3.46
N VAL A 196 4.85 -33.30 2.53
CA VAL A 196 4.74 -34.75 2.33
C VAL A 196 6.05 -35.43 2.72
N THR A 197 6.04 -36.76 2.77
CA THR A 197 7.22 -37.57 3.14
C THR A 197 8.44 -37.29 2.26
N ALA A 198 8.24 -36.91 1.00
CA ALA A 198 9.32 -36.55 0.09
C ALA A 198 10.04 -35.24 0.48
N ASP A 199 9.49 -34.44 1.40
CA ASP A 199 10.04 -33.14 1.78
C ASP A 199 10.89 -33.18 3.04
N VAL A 200 10.86 -34.30 3.75
CA VAL A 200 11.61 -34.49 4.99
C VAL A 200 13.10 -34.20 4.79
N GLY A 201 13.66 -33.41 5.70
CA GLY A 201 15.07 -33.03 5.69
C GLY A 201 15.41 -31.79 4.86
N GLU A 202 14.47 -31.26 4.08
CA GLU A 202 14.65 -30.06 3.28
C GLU A 202 13.88 -28.87 3.85
N PRO A 203 14.37 -27.63 3.70
CA PRO A 203 13.61 -26.44 4.03
C PRO A 203 12.57 -26.14 2.95
N ILE A 204 11.48 -25.51 3.36
CA ILE A 204 10.42 -25.03 2.47
C ILE A 204 10.55 -23.51 2.30
N THR A 205 10.42 -23.05 1.05
CA THR A 205 10.27 -21.64 0.71
C THR A 205 9.10 -21.45 -0.24
N VAL A 206 8.58 -20.22 -0.33
CA VAL A 206 7.59 -19.86 -1.33
C VAL A 206 8.12 -18.71 -2.17
N THR A 207 8.01 -18.83 -3.49
CA THR A 207 8.13 -17.68 -4.38
C THR A 207 6.75 -17.08 -4.57
N VAL A 208 6.61 -15.82 -4.16
CA VAL A 208 5.41 -15.02 -4.37
C VAL A 208 5.68 -14.08 -5.54
N THR A 209 4.81 -14.10 -6.54
CA THR A 209 4.94 -13.24 -7.73
C THR A 209 3.76 -12.31 -7.80
N GLY A 210 4.03 -11.01 -7.64
CA GLY A 210 3.05 -9.97 -7.92
C GLY A 210 3.10 -9.54 -9.38
N ALA A 211 1.94 -9.35 -9.98
CA ALA A 211 1.78 -8.88 -11.34
C ALA A 211 0.77 -7.73 -11.42
N ASN A 212 1.05 -6.75 -12.27
CA ASN A 212 0.03 -5.90 -12.88
C ASN A 212 0.05 -6.21 -14.37
N GLY A 213 -1.05 -6.05 -15.12
CA GLY A 213 -1.20 -6.58 -16.49
C GLY A 213 -0.10 -6.22 -17.52
N SER A 214 0.93 -5.45 -17.16
CA SER A 214 2.12 -5.17 -17.95
C SER A 214 3.43 -5.75 -17.39
N PHE A 215 3.55 -6.01 -16.08
CA PHE A 215 4.80 -6.38 -15.43
C PHE A 215 4.59 -7.37 -14.29
N SER A 216 5.64 -8.13 -13.97
CA SER A 216 5.68 -8.99 -12.79
C SER A 216 7.02 -8.89 -12.04
N THR A 217 6.96 -9.08 -10.73
CA THR A 217 8.10 -9.11 -9.83
C THR A 217 7.91 -10.24 -8.83
N SER A 218 8.98 -10.97 -8.50
CA SER A 218 8.95 -12.06 -7.52
C SER A 218 9.72 -11.73 -6.25
N ALA A 219 9.22 -12.17 -5.11
CA ALA A 219 9.91 -12.21 -3.82
C ALA A 219 9.89 -13.64 -3.28
N VAL A 220 10.90 -14.01 -2.50
CA VAL A 220 10.99 -15.34 -1.88
C VAL A 220 10.85 -15.18 -0.38
N SER A 221 10.06 -16.06 0.23
CA SER A 221 9.89 -16.10 1.67
C SER A 221 11.20 -16.43 2.39
N THR A 222 11.27 -16.13 3.68
CA THR A 222 12.26 -16.76 4.55
C THR A 222 12.08 -18.27 4.54
N ALA A 223 13.18 -19.02 4.51
CA ALA A 223 13.14 -20.48 4.58
C ALA A 223 12.65 -20.96 5.95
N THR A 224 11.83 -22.01 5.95
CA THR A 224 11.49 -22.72 7.18
C THR A 224 12.70 -23.49 7.72
N ALA A 225 12.58 -24.02 8.95
CA ALA A 225 13.41 -25.16 9.34
C ALA A 225 13.14 -26.37 8.44
N ASN A 226 14.05 -27.34 8.45
CA ASN A 226 13.90 -28.57 7.68
C ASN A 226 12.64 -29.33 8.11
N VAL A 227 11.93 -29.91 7.13
CA VAL A 227 10.69 -30.66 7.39
C VAL A 227 10.97 -31.90 8.24
N ALA A 228 10.22 -32.06 9.33
CA ALA A 228 10.21 -33.24 10.17
C ALA A 228 9.23 -34.31 9.66
N ALA A 229 9.52 -35.58 9.96
CA ALA A 229 8.64 -36.72 9.68
C ALA A 229 7.38 -36.73 10.57
#